data_AF-A0A2C9M1H2-F1
#
_entry.id   AF-A0A2C9M1H2-F1
#
_cell.length_a   1.000
_cell.length_b   1.000
_cell.length_c   1.000
_cell.angle_alpha   90.00
_cell.angle_beta   90.00
_cell.angle_gamma   90.00
#
_symmetry.space_group_name_H-M   'P 1'
#
loop_
_entity.id
_entity.type
_entity.pdbx_description
1 polymer ?
#
loop_
_entity_poly.entity_id
_entity_poly.type
_entity_poly.pdbx_seq_one_letter_code
_entity_poly.pdbx_strand_id
1 'polypeptide(L)'
;MGKLSVLVLVAIGVALAEGVNQYRSRDEFRQIWNYTDFPDPQSPNEEERLRCHRHSISSVCNPNNIISKTDADAIDNEITKIYKETQCSCHECYKNKHGYAIRVALINEFEKFRKNAPLSKKELLWEAKMFTYLLSQKWRMQGSCNETVLIFYSKNDNVLFTLTREIAGKKLFDRDIARISMAVRSYFVNSDDTRSIGDGLLELIRRYRLIFDGKYQEAFKSVSGTKP
;
A
#
# COMPACT_ATOMS: atom_id res chain seq x y z
N MET A 1 -20.09 2.95 -75.08
CA MET A 1 -19.93 1.68 -74.33
C MET A 1 -18.96 1.92 -73.18
N GLY A 2 -19.27 1.44 -71.97
CA GLY A 2 -18.39 1.52 -70.79
C GLY A 2 -18.87 2.49 -69.69
N LYS A 3 -19.78 2.03 -68.82
CA LYS A 3 -20.03 2.64 -67.50
C LYS A 3 -18.82 2.35 -66.60
N LEU A 4 -18.26 3.35 -65.92
CA LEU A 4 -17.48 3.15 -64.69
C LEU A 4 -18.21 3.84 -63.54
N SER A 5 -18.78 3.03 -62.66
CA SER A 5 -19.28 3.46 -61.36
C SER A 5 -18.09 3.66 -60.42
N VAL A 6 -17.96 4.85 -59.83
CA VAL A 6 -17.04 5.08 -58.70
C VAL A 6 -17.86 4.99 -57.43
N LEU A 7 -17.55 3.97 -56.63
CA LEU A 7 -18.11 3.71 -55.31
C LEU A 7 -17.40 4.62 -54.30
N VAL A 8 -18.13 5.53 -53.64
CA VAL A 8 -17.62 6.30 -52.50
C VAL A 8 -17.84 5.46 -51.23
N LEU A 9 -16.76 4.90 -50.69
CA LEU A 9 -16.74 4.29 -49.37
C LEU A 9 -16.55 5.39 -48.32
N VAL A 10 -17.62 5.74 -47.61
CA VAL A 10 -17.53 6.52 -46.37
C VAL A 10 -17.18 5.52 -45.26
N ALA A 11 -15.91 5.50 -44.84
CA ALA A 11 -15.52 4.83 -43.62
C ALA A 11 -15.95 5.67 -42.42
N ILE A 12 -17.04 5.28 -41.77
CA ILE A 12 -17.37 5.76 -40.43
C ILE A 12 -16.39 5.09 -39.48
N GLY A 13 -15.27 5.75 -39.21
CA GLY A 13 -14.34 5.37 -38.16
C GLY A 13 -14.98 5.65 -36.81
N VAL A 14 -15.52 4.60 -36.18
CA VAL A 14 -15.78 4.61 -34.74
C VAL A 14 -14.41 4.55 -34.05
N ALA A 15 -14.02 5.64 -33.40
CA ALA A 15 -12.86 5.65 -32.52
C ALA A 15 -13.10 4.67 -31.37
N LEU A 16 -12.44 3.52 -31.39
CA LEU A 16 -12.41 2.58 -30.29
C LEU A 16 -11.27 2.95 -29.34
N ALA A 17 -11.56 2.84 -28.04
CA ALA A 17 -10.69 3.21 -26.94
C ALA A 17 -9.39 2.39 -26.91
N GLU A 18 -8.27 2.99 -27.35
CA GLU A 18 -6.93 2.36 -27.31
C GLU A 18 -6.11 2.76 -26.05
N GLY A 19 -6.64 3.61 -25.16
CA GLY A 19 -5.87 4.14 -24.03
C GLY A 19 -5.66 3.18 -22.86
N VAL A 20 -6.60 2.28 -22.56
CA VAL A 20 -6.59 1.49 -21.31
C VAL A 20 -5.62 0.30 -21.37
N ASN A 21 -5.38 -0.25 -22.56
CA ASN A 21 -4.61 -1.48 -22.72
C ASN A 21 -3.09 -1.25 -22.67
N GLN A 22 -2.63 -0.05 -23.02
CA GLN A 22 -1.20 0.27 -23.13
C GLN A 22 -0.55 0.59 -21.76
N TYR A 23 -1.30 1.16 -20.82
CA TYR A 23 -0.82 1.43 -19.45
C TYR A 23 -0.69 0.15 -18.61
N ARG A 24 -1.65 -0.78 -18.73
CA ARG A 24 -1.62 -2.07 -18.02
C ARG A 24 -0.36 -2.88 -18.37
N SER A 25 0.06 -2.84 -19.63
CA SER A 25 1.27 -3.54 -20.10
C SER A 25 2.58 -2.95 -19.56
N ARG A 26 2.69 -1.65 -19.25
CA ARG A 26 3.97 -1.07 -18.78
C ARG A 26 4.25 -1.33 -17.31
N ASP A 27 3.21 -1.33 -16.48
CA ASP A 27 3.39 -1.44 -15.03
C ASP A 27 3.50 -2.88 -14.55
N GLU A 28 2.94 -3.84 -15.29
CA GLU A 28 3.09 -5.28 -14.99
C GLU A 28 4.56 -5.74 -15.01
N PHE A 29 5.41 -5.07 -15.81
CA PHE A 29 6.86 -5.32 -15.86
C PHE A 29 7.69 -4.35 -15.02
N ARG A 30 7.08 -3.28 -14.48
CA ARG A 30 7.83 -2.25 -13.73
C ARG A 30 8.30 -2.80 -12.39
N GLN A 31 9.60 -3.04 -12.27
CA GLN A 31 10.21 -3.57 -11.03
C GLN A 31 10.57 -2.47 -10.03
N ILE A 32 10.88 -1.26 -10.52
CA ILE A 32 11.37 -0.13 -9.71
C ILE A 32 10.35 1.01 -9.80
N TRP A 33 9.91 1.50 -8.64
CA TRP A 33 8.88 2.53 -8.54
C TRP A 33 9.43 3.87 -8.04
N ASN A 34 9.08 4.95 -8.75
CA ASN A 34 9.17 6.30 -8.22
C ASN A 34 7.86 6.63 -7.47
N TYR A 35 7.95 7.40 -6.37
CA TYR A 35 6.78 7.80 -5.59
C TYR A 35 5.78 8.63 -6.40
N THR A 36 6.23 9.42 -7.40
CA THR A 36 5.37 10.27 -8.23
C THR A 36 4.45 9.45 -9.12
N ASP A 37 4.92 8.29 -9.55
CA ASP A 37 4.21 7.42 -10.48
C ASP A 37 3.43 6.31 -9.76
N PHE A 38 3.67 6.13 -8.46
CA PHE A 38 3.09 5.05 -7.68
C PHE A 38 1.56 5.23 -7.57
N PRO A 39 0.76 4.24 -8.00
CA PRO A 39 -0.69 4.40 -8.12
C PRO A 39 -1.36 4.57 -6.75
N ASP A 40 -2.48 5.29 -6.70
CA ASP A 40 -3.26 5.46 -5.45
C ASP A 40 -4.48 4.53 -5.42
N PRO A 41 -4.57 3.58 -4.47
CA PRO A 41 -5.68 2.64 -4.40
C PRO A 41 -7.00 3.29 -3.95
N GLN A 42 -6.97 4.54 -3.45
CA GLN A 42 -8.16 5.34 -3.15
C GLN A 42 -8.51 6.37 -4.23
N SER A 43 -7.81 6.36 -5.37
CA SER A 43 -8.11 7.28 -6.47
C SER A 43 -9.54 7.07 -6.98
N PRO A 44 -10.29 8.16 -7.27
CA PRO A 44 -11.56 8.04 -7.98
C PRO A 44 -11.36 7.57 -9.43
N ASN A 45 -10.17 7.75 -10.00
CA ASN A 45 -9.82 7.22 -11.31
C ASN A 45 -9.66 5.69 -11.24
N GLU A 46 -10.48 4.96 -11.99
CA GLU A 46 -10.41 3.50 -12.08
C GLU A 46 -9.07 3.00 -12.61
N GLU A 47 -8.48 3.71 -13.58
CA GLU A 47 -7.18 3.34 -14.15
C GLU A 47 -6.08 3.30 -13.07
N GLU A 48 -6.05 4.30 -12.19
CA GLU A 48 -5.12 4.33 -11.06
C GLU A 48 -5.33 3.14 -10.11
N ARG A 49 -6.58 2.78 -9.82
CA ARG A 49 -6.87 1.63 -8.96
C ARG A 49 -6.49 0.30 -9.61
N LEU A 50 -6.73 0.17 -10.92
CA LEU A 50 -6.37 -1.02 -11.68
C LEU A 50 -4.85 -1.24 -11.71
N ARG A 51 -4.05 -0.17 -11.69
CA ARG A 51 -2.58 -0.26 -11.53
C ARG A 51 -2.16 -0.82 -10.17
N CYS A 52 -2.98 -0.65 -9.13
CA CYS A 52 -2.82 -1.34 -7.84
C CYS A 52 -3.41 -2.77 -7.83
N HIS A 53 -3.91 -3.27 -8.97
CA HIS A 53 -4.70 -4.49 -9.12
C HIS A 53 -6.01 -4.50 -8.31
N ARG A 54 -6.67 -3.33 -8.25
CA ARG A 54 -7.95 -3.12 -7.55
C ARG A 54 -9.03 -2.58 -8.48
N HIS A 55 -10.22 -3.18 -8.45
CA HIS A 55 -11.39 -2.68 -9.20
C HIS A 55 -12.18 -1.62 -8.41
N SER A 56 -12.23 -1.77 -7.09
CA SER A 56 -12.84 -0.84 -6.15
C SER A 56 -11.79 -0.07 -5.35
N ILE A 57 -12.22 1.00 -4.67
CA ILE A 57 -11.39 1.70 -3.68
C ILE A 57 -10.88 0.69 -2.65
N SER A 58 -9.60 0.79 -2.31
CA SER A 58 -8.92 -0.06 -1.33
C SER A 58 -7.87 0.74 -0.57
N SER A 59 -7.45 0.22 0.58
CA SER A 59 -6.29 0.67 1.34
C SER A 59 -4.99 0.00 0.93
N VAL A 60 -5.00 -1.00 0.04
CA VAL A 60 -3.80 -1.75 -0.37
C VAL A 60 -3.49 -1.51 -1.83
N CYS A 61 -2.27 -1.07 -2.11
CA CYS A 61 -1.71 -1.02 -3.44
C CYS A 61 -0.60 -2.06 -3.61
N ASN A 62 -0.80 -2.99 -4.55
CA ASN A 62 0.09 -4.13 -4.80
C ASN A 62 0.36 -4.33 -6.31
N PRO A 63 0.95 -3.34 -6.99
CA PRO A 63 1.15 -3.40 -8.44
C PRO A 63 2.06 -4.54 -8.88
N ASN A 64 2.97 -5.01 -8.01
CA ASN A 64 3.92 -6.08 -8.32
C ASN A 64 3.47 -7.48 -7.89
N ASN A 65 2.23 -7.65 -7.42
CA ASN A 65 1.73 -8.95 -6.94
C ASN A 65 2.63 -9.58 -5.86
N ILE A 66 3.15 -8.77 -4.94
CA ILE A 66 3.98 -9.21 -3.80
C ILE A 66 3.23 -10.19 -2.91
N ILE A 67 1.93 -9.98 -2.78
CA ILE A 67 0.98 -10.87 -2.11
C ILE A 67 -0.15 -11.24 -3.07
N SER A 68 -0.90 -12.30 -2.75
CA SER A 68 -2.06 -12.68 -3.55
C SER A 68 -3.19 -11.65 -3.42
N LYS A 69 -4.12 -11.65 -4.38
CA LYS A 69 -5.35 -10.84 -4.29
C LYS A 69 -6.14 -11.16 -3.02
N THR A 70 -6.24 -12.45 -2.66
CA THR A 70 -6.95 -12.91 -1.47
C THR A 70 -6.34 -12.32 -0.19
N ASP A 71 -5.01 -12.30 -0.08
CA ASP A 71 -4.32 -11.72 1.07
C ASP A 71 -4.50 -10.21 1.12
N ALA A 72 -4.42 -9.56 -0.04
CA ALA A 72 -4.68 -8.13 -0.16
C ALA A 72 -6.12 -7.78 0.25
N ASP A 73 -7.11 -8.60 -0.10
CA ASP A 73 -8.51 -8.43 0.31
C ASP A 73 -8.68 -8.68 1.82
N ALA A 74 -7.99 -9.67 2.40
CA ALA A 74 -8.01 -9.92 3.84
C ALA A 74 -7.43 -8.73 4.64
N ILE A 75 -6.31 -8.17 4.16
CA ILE A 75 -5.70 -6.96 4.73
C ILE A 75 -6.64 -5.76 4.63
N ASP A 76 -7.23 -5.53 3.45
CA ASP A 76 -8.16 -4.42 3.21
C ASP A 76 -9.38 -4.47 4.13
N ASN A 77 -9.93 -5.68 4.33
CA ASN A 77 -11.02 -5.93 5.26
C ASN A 77 -10.64 -5.62 6.71
N GLU A 78 -9.44 -6.02 7.15
CA GLU A 78 -8.99 -5.73 8.52
C GLU A 78 -8.75 -4.23 8.71
N ILE A 79 -8.16 -3.54 7.74
CA ILE A 79 -8.01 -2.08 7.75
C ILE A 79 -9.38 -1.39 7.81
N THR A 80 -10.35 -1.88 7.06
CA THR A 80 -11.72 -1.34 7.09
C THR A 80 -12.35 -1.48 8.48
N LYS A 81 -12.11 -2.60 9.19
CA LYS A 81 -12.56 -2.76 10.59
C LYS A 81 -11.86 -1.76 11.50
N ILE A 82 -10.54 -1.56 11.36
CA ILE A 82 -9.81 -0.57 12.16
C ILE A 82 -10.43 0.81 11.99
N TYR A 83 -10.71 1.21 10.75
CA TYR A 83 -11.34 2.49 10.45
C TYR A 83 -12.76 2.61 11.00
N LYS A 84 -13.54 1.53 11.08
CA LYS A 84 -14.93 1.57 11.57
C LYS A 84 -15.06 1.40 13.09
N GLU A 85 -14.14 0.66 13.72
CA GLU A 85 -14.33 0.12 15.06
C GLU A 85 -13.39 0.73 16.10
N THR A 86 -12.24 1.27 15.70
CA THR A 86 -11.30 1.89 16.66
C THR A 86 -11.75 3.30 17.05
N GLN A 87 -11.43 3.72 18.27
CA GLN A 87 -11.70 5.08 18.74
C GLN A 87 -10.46 5.96 18.53
N CYS A 88 -10.52 6.81 17.49
CA CYS A 88 -9.51 7.84 17.27
C CYS A 88 -9.69 9.00 18.26
N SER A 89 -8.58 9.56 18.74
CA SER A 89 -8.56 10.49 19.89
C SER A 89 -8.86 11.96 19.56
N CYS A 90 -9.13 12.30 18.30
CA CYS A 90 -9.44 13.68 17.88
C CYS A 90 -10.95 13.92 17.74
N HIS A 91 -11.35 15.18 17.79
CA HIS A 91 -12.76 15.58 17.69
C HIS A 91 -13.37 15.26 16.33
N GLU A 92 -12.60 15.42 15.25
CA GLU A 92 -13.04 15.20 13.87
C GLU A 92 -13.41 13.73 13.63
N CYS A 93 -12.61 12.79 14.16
CA CYS A 93 -12.90 11.36 14.14
C CYS A 93 -14.23 11.04 14.86
N TYR A 94 -14.45 11.61 16.04
CA TYR A 94 -15.70 11.44 16.79
C TYR A 94 -16.91 11.98 16.00
N LYS A 95 -16.78 13.19 15.45
CA LYS A 95 -17.82 13.83 14.63
C LYS A 95 -18.15 13.01 13.38
N ASN A 96 -17.14 12.48 12.71
CA ASN A 96 -17.28 11.71 11.48
C ASN A 96 -17.48 10.21 11.71
N LYS A 97 -17.55 9.76 12.98
CA LYS A 97 -17.76 8.36 13.41
C LYS A 97 -16.79 7.38 12.75
N HIS A 98 -15.50 7.71 12.76
CA HIS A 98 -14.44 6.80 12.28
C HIS A 98 -13.25 6.76 13.23
N GLY A 99 -12.45 5.70 13.08
CA GLY A 99 -11.22 5.43 13.79
C GLY A 99 -9.98 5.80 12.97
N TYR A 100 -8.89 5.10 13.23
CA TYR A 100 -7.61 5.29 12.55
C TYR A 100 -7.66 4.74 11.12
N ALA A 101 -7.03 5.44 10.17
CA ALA A 101 -6.95 5.00 8.78
C ALA A 101 -5.58 4.40 8.48
N ILE A 102 -5.53 3.25 7.82
CA ILE A 102 -4.29 2.62 7.38
C ILE A 102 -4.30 2.50 5.85
N ARG A 103 -3.14 2.70 5.21
CA ARG A 103 -2.89 2.29 3.83
C ARG A 103 -1.61 1.48 3.74
N VAL A 104 -1.49 0.65 2.70
CA VAL A 104 -0.38 -0.27 2.46
C VAL A 104 0.12 -0.11 1.03
N ALA A 105 1.43 0.10 0.89
CA ALA A 105 2.13 0.18 -0.38
C ALA A 105 3.14 -0.97 -0.49
N LEU A 106 2.96 -1.85 -1.47
CA LEU A 106 3.79 -3.04 -1.69
C LEU A 106 4.47 -2.95 -3.05
N ILE A 107 5.78 -3.08 -3.09
CA ILE A 107 6.58 -3.02 -4.32
C ILE A 107 7.74 -3.99 -4.31
N ASN A 108 8.28 -4.28 -5.50
CA ASN A 108 9.53 -5.00 -5.61
C ASN A 108 10.71 -4.13 -5.17
N GLU A 109 10.84 -2.94 -5.74
CA GLU A 109 11.93 -2.02 -5.45
C GLU A 109 11.46 -0.56 -5.62
N PHE A 110 11.99 0.37 -4.84
CA PHE A 110 11.79 1.82 -5.06
C PHE A 110 13.01 2.50 -5.66
N GLU A 111 12.81 3.60 -6.38
CA GLU A 111 13.88 4.48 -6.83
C GLU A 111 14.47 5.25 -5.63
N LYS A 112 15.77 5.09 -5.42
CA LYS A 112 16.52 5.79 -4.37
C LYS A 112 16.87 7.19 -4.83
N PHE A 113 16.84 8.15 -3.90
CA PHE A 113 17.24 9.54 -4.15
C PHE A 113 18.73 9.65 -4.40
N ARG A 114 19.55 8.91 -3.64
CA ARG A 114 20.99 8.80 -3.89
C ARG A 114 21.26 7.78 -4.98
N LYS A 115 21.76 8.25 -6.13
CA LYS A 115 22.20 7.42 -7.25
C LYS A 115 23.68 7.06 -7.10
N ASN A 116 24.06 5.86 -7.56
CA ASN A 116 25.44 5.43 -7.80
C ASN A 116 26.33 5.20 -6.56
N ALA A 117 25.76 4.89 -5.40
CA ALA A 117 26.54 4.42 -4.25
C ALA A 117 25.83 3.24 -3.56
N PRO A 118 26.57 2.20 -3.14
CA PRO A 118 26.00 1.19 -2.26
C PRO A 118 25.56 1.87 -0.96
N LEU A 119 24.31 1.64 -0.57
CA LEU A 119 23.74 2.21 0.64
C LEU A 119 23.98 1.26 1.82
N SER A 120 24.42 1.80 2.94
CA SER A 120 24.32 1.08 4.22
C SER A 120 22.84 0.82 4.57
N LYS A 121 22.58 -0.14 5.46
CA LYS A 121 21.21 -0.41 5.94
C LYS A 121 20.53 0.84 6.53
N LYS A 122 21.30 1.70 7.19
CA LYS A 122 20.81 2.96 7.78
C LYS A 122 20.40 3.94 6.68
N GLU A 123 21.20 4.07 5.63
CA GLU A 123 20.89 4.94 4.49
C GLU A 123 19.68 4.41 3.71
N LEU A 124 19.60 3.10 3.49
CA LEU A 124 18.44 2.47 2.84
C LEU A 124 17.14 2.70 3.61
N LEU A 125 17.17 2.60 4.95
CA LEU A 125 16.02 2.92 5.79
C LEU A 125 15.63 4.40 5.72
N TRP A 126 16.61 5.31 5.65
CA TRP A 126 16.36 6.73 5.47
C TRP A 126 15.72 7.04 4.11
N GLU A 127 16.21 6.42 3.04
CA GLU A 127 15.66 6.50 1.69
C GLU A 127 14.20 6.00 1.67
N ALA A 128 13.91 4.85 2.29
CA ALA A 128 12.55 4.32 2.41
C ALA A 128 11.62 5.25 3.23
N LYS A 129 12.13 5.86 4.30
CA LYS A 129 11.39 6.87 5.08
C LYS A 129 11.02 8.07 4.22
N MET A 130 11.96 8.59 3.43
CA MET A 130 11.72 9.72 2.51
C MET A 130 10.71 9.36 1.42
N PHE A 131 10.86 8.18 0.81
CA PHE A 131 9.91 7.67 -0.18
C PHE A 131 8.50 7.57 0.40
N THR A 132 8.35 6.95 1.57
CA THR A 132 7.06 6.77 2.25
C THR A 132 6.44 8.11 2.64
N TYR A 133 7.24 9.07 3.11
CA TYR A 133 6.77 10.42 3.42
C TYR A 133 6.21 11.11 2.18
N LEU A 134 6.96 11.13 1.07
CA LEU A 134 6.52 11.77 -0.17
C LEU A 134 5.30 11.07 -0.78
N LEU A 135 5.25 9.74 -0.70
CA LEU A 135 4.09 8.97 -1.11
C LEU A 135 2.84 9.36 -0.28
N SER A 136 2.99 9.52 1.04
CA SER A 136 1.89 9.96 1.90
C SER A 136 1.35 11.36 1.54
N GLN A 137 2.17 12.22 0.94
CA GLN A 137 1.74 13.53 0.43
C GLN A 137 1.00 13.37 -0.90
N LYS A 138 1.53 12.57 -1.84
CA LYS A 138 0.87 12.26 -3.12
C LYS A 138 -0.53 11.70 -2.90
N TRP A 139 -0.64 10.73 -2.00
CA TRP A 139 -1.88 10.05 -1.62
C TRP A 139 -2.79 10.88 -0.70
N ARG A 140 -2.40 12.11 -0.36
CA ARG A 140 -3.15 13.04 0.50
C ARG A 140 -3.60 12.38 1.80
N MET A 141 -2.69 11.67 2.45
CA MET A 141 -3.00 10.91 3.66
C MET A 141 -3.09 11.79 4.90
N GLN A 142 -3.59 13.02 4.85
CA GLN A 142 -3.74 13.81 6.09
C GLN A 142 -4.84 13.24 6.99
N GLY A 143 -5.83 12.54 6.42
CA GLY A 143 -7.03 12.14 7.16
C GLY A 143 -7.87 13.35 7.57
N SER A 144 -8.78 13.15 8.51
CA SER A 144 -9.58 14.24 9.09
C SER A 144 -8.77 15.08 10.09
N CYS A 145 -7.79 14.47 10.76
CA CYS A 145 -7.03 15.07 11.85
C CYS A 145 -5.64 14.44 12.03
N ASN A 146 -4.95 14.01 10.97
CA ASN A 146 -3.62 13.36 11.06
C ASN A 146 -3.64 11.98 11.78
N GLU A 147 -4.73 11.24 11.64
CA GLU A 147 -4.98 9.90 12.23
C GLU A 147 -4.51 8.73 11.36
N THR A 148 -3.71 8.98 10.34
CA THR A 148 -3.36 7.99 9.32
C THR A 148 -2.04 7.26 9.58
N VAL A 149 -1.96 6.02 9.11
CA VAL A 149 -0.75 5.20 9.03
C VAL A 149 -0.51 4.74 7.60
N LEU A 150 0.73 4.83 7.11
CA LEU A 150 1.17 4.23 5.85
C LEU A 150 2.20 3.14 6.14
N ILE A 151 1.87 1.91 5.78
CA ILE A 151 2.79 0.76 5.82
C ILE A 151 3.39 0.63 4.42
N PHE A 152 4.71 0.60 4.35
CA PHE A 152 5.48 0.46 3.13
C PHE A 152 6.36 -0.77 3.22
N TYR A 153 6.28 -1.64 2.20
CA TYR A 153 7.14 -2.80 2.07
C TYR A 153 7.75 -2.85 0.67
N SER A 154 9.09 -2.89 0.63
CA SER A 154 9.87 -3.15 -0.57
C SER A 154 10.54 -4.51 -0.46
N LYS A 155 10.11 -5.44 -1.33
CA LYS A 155 10.51 -6.86 -1.30
C LYS A 155 12.00 -7.05 -1.52
N ASN A 156 12.56 -6.48 -2.59
CA ASN A 156 13.95 -6.68 -2.99
C ASN A 156 14.92 -5.84 -2.16
N ASP A 157 14.46 -4.70 -1.64
CA ASP A 157 15.23 -3.90 -0.68
C ASP A 157 15.19 -4.51 0.73
N ASN A 158 14.29 -5.46 0.99
CA ASN A 158 14.01 -6.03 2.30
C ASN A 158 13.76 -4.96 3.38
N VAL A 159 12.91 -3.98 3.05
CA VAL A 159 12.55 -2.88 3.95
C VAL A 159 11.07 -2.92 4.24
N LEU A 160 10.74 -3.00 5.53
CA LEU A 160 9.42 -2.72 6.07
C LEU A 160 9.50 -1.42 6.88
N PHE A 161 8.68 -0.44 6.52
CA PHE A 161 8.63 0.85 7.18
C PHE A 161 7.18 1.27 7.44
N THR A 162 6.94 1.89 8.60
CA THR A 162 5.62 2.42 8.96
C THR A 162 5.76 3.91 9.24
N LEU A 163 5.00 4.72 8.50
CA LEU A 163 4.84 6.14 8.75
C LEU A 163 3.53 6.38 9.50
N THR A 164 3.61 7.01 10.66
CA THR A 164 2.44 7.52 11.39
C THR A 164 2.37 9.03 11.28
N ARG A 165 1.16 9.57 11.07
CA ARG A 165 0.92 11.00 11.29
C ARG A 165 0.66 11.30 12.76
N GLU A 166 0.57 12.59 13.11
CA GLU A 166 0.61 13.07 14.49
C GLU A 166 -0.34 12.36 15.45
N ILE A 167 -1.63 12.21 15.12
CA ILE A 167 -2.62 11.59 16.01
C ILE A 167 -2.44 10.08 16.09
N ALA A 168 -2.08 9.42 14.98
CA ALA A 168 -1.73 8.00 15.00
C ALA A 168 -0.46 7.75 15.83
N GLY A 169 0.58 8.58 15.67
CA GLY A 169 1.87 8.46 16.35
C GLY A 169 1.82 8.74 17.85
N LYS A 170 0.80 9.47 18.33
CA LYS A 170 0.51 9.60 19.77
C LYS A 170 -0.04 8.33 20.40
N LYS A 171 -0.51 7.37 19.60
CA LYS A 171 -1.09 6.09 20.06
C LYS A 171 -0.21 4.89 19.72
N LEU A 172 0.30 4.85 18.49
CA LEU A 172 1.22 3.84 17.95
C LEU A 172 2.61 4.45 17.86
N PHE A 173 3.39 4.34 18.93
CA PHE A 173 4.72 4.96 19.02
C PHE A 173 5.77 4.22 18.17
N ASP A 174 6.83 4.92 17.77
CA ASP A 174 7.97 4.34 17.04
C ASP A 174 8.55 3.09 17.71
N ARG A 175 8.61 3.08 19.06
CA ARG A 175 9.06 1.90 19.83
C ARG A 175 8.12 0.70 19.69
N ASP A 176 6.81 0.94 19.58
CA ASP A 176 5.80 -0.10 19.44
C ASP A 176 5.84 -0.67 18.02
N ILE A 177 5.98 0.22 17.03
CA ILE A 177 6.21 -0.14 15.62
C ILE A 177 7.46 -1.02 15.50
N ALA A 178 8.59 -0.61 16.09
CA ALA A 178 9.83 -1.38 16.05
C ALA A 178 9.67 -2.75 16.69
N ARG A 179 9.05 -2.83 17.87
CA ARG A 179 8.82 -4.09 18.58
C ARG A 179 7.90 -5.04 17.81
N ILE A 180 6.82 -4.53 17.24
CA ILE A 180 5.88 -5.32 16.43
C ILE A 180 6.56 -5.77 15.13
N SER A 181 7.29 -4.89 14.45
CA SER A 181 8.01 -5.23 13.20
C SER A 181 9.04 -6.34 13.43
N MET A 182 9.73 -6.31 14.57
CA MET A 182 10.61 -7.41 14.97
C MET A 182 9.86 -8.71 15.23
N ALA A 183 8.69 -8.65 15.87
CA ALA A 183 7.87 -9.83 16.17
C ALA A 183 7.34 -10.53 14.92
N VAL A 184 7.07 -9.80 13.84
CA VAL A 184 6.60 -10.36 12.56
C VAL A 184 7.74 -10.60 11.56
N ARG A 185 9.00 -10.34 11.92
CA ARG A 185 10.13 -10.37 10.98
C ARG A 185 10.28 -11.71 10.26
N SER A 186 9.99 -12.83 10.92
CA SER A 186 10.14 -14.18 10.34
C SER A 186 9.33 -14.36 9.07
N TYR A 187 8.17 -13.71 8.96
CA TYR A 187 7.30 -13.78 7.78
C TYR A 187 7.95 -13.20 6.52
N PHE A 188 8.92 -12.28 6.68
CA PHE A 188 9.57 -11.56 5.59
C PHE A 188 10.99 -12.09 5.26
N VAL A 189 11.43 -13.19 5.89
CA VAL A 189 12.77 -13.75 5.66
C VAL A 189 12.90 -14.34 4.26
N ASN A 190 11.91 -15.12 3.83
CA ASN A 190 11.82 -15.61 2.46
C ASN A 190 10.92 -14.67 1.65
N SER A 191 11.53 -13.75 0.91
CA SER A 191 10.82 -12.75 0.12
C SER A 191 10.04 -13.35 -1.06
N ASP A 192 10.28 -14.60 -1.43
CA ASP A 192 9.55 -15.30 -2.48
C ASP A 192 8.28 -16.00 -1.99
N ASP A 193 8.12 -16.14 -0.66
CA ASP A 193 6.90 -16.68 -0.07
C ASP A 193 5.83 -15.58 0.07
N THR A 194 5.10 -15.36 -1.02
CA THR A 194 4.01 -14.37 -1.10
C THR A 194 2.94 -14.57 -0.02
N ARG A 195 2.66 -15.82 0.37
CA ARG A 195 1.69 -16.16 1.41
C ARG A 195 2.21 -15.75 2.78
N SER A 196 3.46 -16.10 3.08
CA SER A 196 4.11 -15.69 4.34
C SER A 196 4.15 -14.17 4.47
N ILE A 197 4.45 -13.43 3.40
CA ILE A 197 4.40 -11.96 3.40
C ILE A 197 2.98 -11.45 3.70
N GLY A 198 1.96 -12.03 3.05
CA GLY A 198 0.56 -11.72 3.30
C GLY A 198 0.15 -11.92 4.77
N ASP A 199 0.50 -13.07 5.34
CA ASP A 199 0.26 -13.39 6.75
C ASP A 199 1.00 -12.42 7.69
N GLY A 200 2.25 -12.08 7.38
CA GLY A 200 3.06 -11.14 8.15
C GLY A 200 2.50 -9.72 8.16
N LEU A 201 2.02 -9.22 7.02
CA LEU A 201 1.37 -7.92 6.90
C LEU A 201 0.03 -7.88 7.66
N LEU A 202 -0.76 -8.95 7.56
CA LEU A 202 -2.02 -9.06 8.27
C LEU A 202 -1.81 -9.09 9.79
N GLU A 203 -0.81 -9.84 10.28
CA GLU A 203 -0.45 -9.90 11.69
C GLU A 203 0.08 -8.54 12.20
N LEU A 204 0.91 -7.85 11.42
CA LEU A 204 1.37 -6.49 11.72
C LEU A 204 0.18 -5.54 11.97
N ILE A 205 -0.80 -5.56 11.05
CA ILE A 205 -1.98 -4.70 11.10
C ILE A 205 -2.90 -5.06 12.27
N ARG A 206 -3.10 -6.35 12.54
CA ARG A 206 -3.85 -6.81 13.72
C ARG A 206 -3.21 -6.35 15.03
N ARG A 207 -1.88 -6.35 15.12
CA ARG A 207 -1.18 -5.82 16.30
C ARG A 207 -1.32 -4.30 16.42
N TYR A 208 -1.30 -3.55 15.31
CA TYR A 208 -1.60 -2.12 15.34
C TYR A 208 -3.03 -1.84 15.81
N ARG A 209 -4.01 -2.63 15.36
CA ARG A 209 -5.39 -2.56 15.88
C ARG A 209 -5.43 -2.71 17.39
N LEU A 210 -4.75 -3.71 17.95
CA LEU A 210 -4.70 -3.93 19.40
C LEU A 210 -4.13 -2.70 20.14
N ILE A 211 -3.12 -2.03 19.58
CA ILE A 211 -2.60 -0.77 20.13
C ILE A 211 -3.66 0.34 20.09
N PHE A 212 -4.35 0.51 18.97
CA PHE A 212 -5.42 1.51 18.84
C PHE A 212 -6.57 1.26 19.81
N ASP A 213 -6.92 -0.01 20.06
CA ASP A 213 -7.93 -0.43 21.04
C ASP A 213 -7.44 -0.36 22.50
N GLY A 214 -6.19 0.05 22.74
CA GLY A 214 -5.61 0.12 24.09
C GLY A 214 -5.22 -1.24 24.70
N LYS A 215 -5.26 -2.32 23.91
CA LYS A 215 -4.91 -3.69 24.31
C LYS A 215 -3.41 -3.96 24.16
N TYR A 216 -2.58 -3.09 24.75
CA TYR A 216 -1.12 -3.13 24.61
C TYR A 216 -0.50 -4.49 24.99
N GLN A 217 -0.99 -5.12 26.06
CA GLN A 217 -0.44 -6.40 26.50
C GLN A 217 -0.67 -7.51 25.47
N GLU A 218 -1.81 -7.51 24.79
CA GLU A 218 -2.12 -8.48 23.73
C GLU A 218 -1.28 -8.22 22.48
N ALA A 219 -1.07 -6.96 22.11
CA ALA A 219 -0.31 -6.56 20.91
C ALA A 219 1.13 -7.10 20.90
N PHE A 220 1.71 -7.36 22.08
CA PHE A 220 3.09 -7.82 22.22
C PHE A 220 3.25 -9.26 22.73
N LYS A 221 2.16 -10.02 22.88
CA LYS A 221 2.27 -11.44 23.17
C LYS A 221 3.02 -12.14 22.02
N SER A 222 3.92 -13.04 22.36
CA SER A 222 4.54 -13.94 21.40
C SER A 222 3.45 -14.78 20.75
N VAL A 223 3.53 -14.97 19.43
CA VAL A 223 2.66 -15.93 18.74
C VAL A 223 3.10 -17.31 19.22
N SER A 224 2.41 -17.86 20.22
CA SER A 224 2.56 -19.26 20.61
C SER A 224 1.98 -20.13 19.51
N GLY A 225 2.75 -20.49 18.48
CA GLY A 225 2.25 -21.45 17.48
C GLY A 225 2.97 -21.59 16.14
N THR A 226 3.81 -20.65 15.71
CA THR A 226 4.55 -20.83 14.45
C THR A 226 5.87 -21.57 14.70
N LYS A 227 5.92 -22.83 14.26
CA LYS A 227 7.11 -23.68 14.25
C LYS A 227 8.31 -22.96 13.62
N PRO A 228 9.54 -23.24 14.10
CA PRO A 228 10.77 -22.80 13.46
C PRO A 228 10.91 -23.35 12.04
#